data_AF-A0AAN0NBI3-F1
#
_entry.id   AF-A0AAN0NBI3-F1
#
_cell.length_a   1.000
_cell.length_b   1.000
_cell.length_c   1.000
_cell.angle_alpha   90.00
_cell.angle_beta   90.00
_cell.angle_gamma   90.00
#
_symmetry.space_group_name_H-M   'P 1'
#
loop_
_entity.id
_entity.type
_entity.pdbx_description
1 polymer ?
#
loop_
_entity_poly.entity_id
_entity_poly.type
_entity_poly.pdbx_seq_one_letter_code
_entity_poly.pdbx_strand_id
1 'polypeptide(L)' 'MLLHEFYDTFYPNTGFTSIRKTTRAIVLNEHNEVAMMHIKGNDIFGPRDHYETPGWRRRLGESC' A
#
# COMPACT_ATOMS: atom_id res chain seq x y z
N MET A 1 21.89 -9.37 -13.37
CA MET A 1 22.77 -9.70 -12.23
C MET A 1 21.99 -9.38 -10.97
N LEU A 2 21.68 -10.38 -10.15
CA LEU A 2 21.00 -10.16 -8.89
C LEU A 2 22.06 -9.77 -7.85
N LEU A 3 21.91 -8.60 -7.22
CA LEU A 3 22.94 -8.05 -6.31
C LEU A 3 22.90 -8.70 -4.91
N HIS A 4 21.71 -9.09 -4.44
CA HIS A 4 21.53 -9.81 -3.18
C HIS A 4 20.10 -10.36 -3.09
N GLU A 5 19.92 -11.48 -2.40
CA GLU A 5 18.62 -12.00 -2.01
C GLU A 5 18.46 -11.86 -0.50
N PHE A 6 17.34 -11.27 -0.08
CA PHE A 6 16.99 -11.14 1.32
C PHE A 6 15.81 -12.07 1.61
N TYR A 7 15.98 -12.92 2.62
CA TYR A 7 14.96 -13.85 3.07
C TYR A 7 14.41 -13.37 4.42
N ASP A 8 13.09 -13.22 4.52
CA ASP A 8 12.44 -12.93 5.81
C ASP A 8 12.51 -14.17 6.69
N THR A 9 13.29 -14.07 7.77
CA THR A 9 13.44 -15.11 8.80
C THR A 9 12.70 -14.75 10.09
N PHE A 10 12.11 -13.57 10.17
CA PHE A 10 11.42 -13.05 11.35
C PHE A 10 9.92 -13.36 11.30
N TYR A 11 9.31 -13.38 10.12
CA TYR A 11 7.89 -13.70 9.96
C TYR A 11 7.69 -14.98 9.14
N PRO A 12 7.25 -16.09 9.76
CA PRO A 12 7.03 -17.34 9.02
C PRO A 12 5.94 -17.13 7.97
N ASN A 13 6.25 -17.47 6.71
CA ASN A 13 5.28 -17.40 5.63
C ASN A 13 4.20 -18.47 5.83
N THR A 14 3.08 -18.08 6.41
CA THR A 14 1.92 -18.95 6.65
C THR A 14 0.96 -19.01 5.45
N GLY A 15 1.37 -18.52 4.28
CA GLY A 15 0.52 -18.38 3.10
C GLY A 15 -0.43 -17.17 3.16
N PHE A 16 -1.19 -17.00 2.08
CA PHE A 16 -2.19 -15.93 1.97
C PHE A 16 -3.56 -16.42 2.45
N THR A 17 -4.14 -15.75 3.44
CA THR A 17 -5.49 -16.08 3.94
C THR A 17 -6.60 -15.54 3.04
N SER A 18 -6.37 -14.44 2.32
CA SER A 18 -7.34 -13.84 1.41
C SER A 18 -6.69 -12.93 0.37
N ILE A 19 -7.26 -12.89 -0.84
CA ILE A 19 -6.90 -11.90 -1.87
C ILE A 19 -7.79 -10.67 -1.68
N ARG A 20 -7.17 -9.49 -1.55
CA ARG A 20 -7.88 -8.21 -1.46
C ARG A 20 -7.82 -7.51 -2.81
N LYS A 21 -8.94 -6.91 -3.22
CA LYS A 21 -9.00 -5.98 -4.36
C LYS A 21 -8.98 -4.55 -3.83
N THR A 22 -8.12 -3.72 -4.39
CA THR A 22 -7.93 -2.31 -3.99
C THR A 22 -7.94 -1.42 -5.21
N THR A 23 -8.52 -0.24 -5.09
CA THR A 23 -8.46 0.80 -6.12
C THR A 23 -7.59 1.94 -5.62
N ARG A 24 -6.69 2.43 -6.47
CA ARG A 24 -5.84 3.60 -6.21
C ARG A 24 -6.13 4.65 -7.28
N ALA A 25 -6.16 5.92 -6.90
CA ALA A 25 -6.41 7.03 -7.80
C ALA A 25 -5.17 7.91 -7.94
N ILE A 26 -4.96 8.44 -9.14
CA ILE A 26 -4.07 9.58 -9.39
C ILE A 26 -4.98 10.78 -9.58
N VAL A 27 -4.98 11.69 -8.61
CA VAL A 27 -5.84 12.88 -8.62
C VAL A 27 -4.96 14.07 -8.96
N LEU A 28 -5.34 14.81 -9.99
CA LEU A 28 -4.63 15.99 -10.48
C LEU A 28 -5.44 17.25 -10.17
N ASN A 29 -4.76 18.33 -9.81
CA ASN A 29 -5.36 19.67 -9.79
C ASN A 29 -5.21 20.37 -11.16
N GLU A 30 -5.71 21.60 -11.26
CA GLU A 30 -5.62 22.41 -12.50
C GLU A 30 -4.19 22.74 -12.93
N HIS A 31 -3.20 22.53 -12.06
CA HIS A 31 -1.77 22.73 -12.31
C HIS A 31 -1.04 21.42 -12.61
N ASN A 32 -1.76 20.31 -12.82
CA ASN A 32 -1.20 18.96 -13.00
C ASN A 32 -0.38 18.43 -11.80
N GLU A 33 -0.62 18.95 -10.59
CA GLU A 33 0.01 18.43 -9.38
C GLU A 33 -0.79 17.24 -8.84
N VAL A 34 -0.08 16.25 -8.30
CA VAL A 34 -0.67 14.99 -7.82
C VAL A 34 -1.04 15.11 -6.35
N ALA A 35 -2.29 14.79 -6.00
CA ALA A 35 -2.68 14.66 -4.60
C ALA A 35 -2.15 13.35 -4.00
N MET A 36 -1.48 13.48 -2.85
CA MET A 36 -0.89 12.37 -2.09
C MET A 36 -1.45 12.34 -0.67
N MET A 37 -1.64 11.15 -0.11
CA MET A 37 -1.98 10.97 1.30
C MET A 37 -0.73 10.85 2.14
N HIS A 38 -0.64 11.62 3.23
CA HIS A 38 0.42 11.46 4.22
C HIS A 38 0.04 10.40 5.24
N ILE A 39 0.70 9.24 5.18
CA ILE A 39 0.52 8.18 6.16
C ILE A 39 1.43 8.45 7.35
N LYS A 40 0.81 8.68 8.51
CA LYS A 40 1.50 8.74 9.80
C LYS A 40 0.96 7.69 10.75
N GLY A 41 1.83 6.96 11.44
CA GLY A 41 1.44 6.03 12.49
C GLY A 41 2.58 5.13 12.94
N ASN A 42 2.28 4.20 13.83
CA ASN A 42 3.18 3.10 14.19
C ASN A 42 2.47 1.78 13.89
N ASP A 43 3.19 0.80 13.38
CA ASP A 43 2.74 -0.58 13.34
C ASP A 43 3.83 -1.53 13.88
N ILE A 44 3.62 -2.83 13.72
CA ILE A 44 4.53 -3.87 14.22
C ILE A 44 5.93 -3.81 13.57
N PHE A 45 6.06 -3.10 12.45
CA PHE A 45 7.32 -2.87 11.73
C PHE A 45 7.96 -1.52 12.08
N GLY A 46 7.30 -0.70 12.90
CA GLY A 46 7.80 0.58 13.40
C GLY A 46 7.04 1.81 12.88
N PRO A 47 7.66 2.99 12.90
CA PRO A 47 7.03 4.22 12.47
C PRO A 47 6.83 4.27 10.96
N ARG A 48 5.62 4.70 10.58
CA ARG A 48 5.23 5.03 9.22
C ARG A 48 5.16 6.55 9.11
N ASP A 49 5.94 7.11 8.20
CA ASP A 49 5.94 8.53 7.85
C ASP A 49 6.30 8.65 6.36
N HIS A 50 5.30 8.44 5.51
CA HIS A 50 5.50 8.40 4.06
C HIS A 50 4.25 8.82 3.28
N TYR A 51 4.43 9.16 2.01
CA TYR A 51 3.34 9.53 1.11
C TYR A 51 2.88 8.35 0.27
N GLU A 52 1.57 8.24 0.08
CA GLU A 52 0.92 7.19 -0.69
C GLU A 52 -0.16 7.74 -1.61
N THR A 53 -0.44 7.06 -2.72
CA THR A 53 -1.59 7.41 -3.57
C THR A 53 -2.90 7.17 -2.82
N PRO A 54 -3.91 8.04 -2.94
CA PRO A 54 -5.20 7.80 -2.31
C PRO A 54 -5.87 6.54 -2.84
N GLY A 55 -6.59 5.84 -1.98
CA GLY A 55 -7.31 4.64 -2.37
C GLY A 55 -7.96 3.91 -1.21
N TRP A 56 -8.76 2.90 -1.55
CA TRP A 56 -9.50 2.12 -0.57
C TRP A 56 -9.68 0.67 -1.02
N ARG A 57 -9.95 -0.20 -0.06
CA ARG A 57 -10.29 -1.60 -0.30
C ARG A 57 -11.71 -1.69 -0.84
N ARG A 58 -11.87 -2.31 -2.00
CA ARG A 58 -13.19 -2.58 -2.57
C ARG A 58 -13.96 -3.57 -1.68
N ARG A 59 -15.19 -3.22 -1.32
CA ARG A 59 -16.14 -4.09 -0.62
C ARG A 59 -16.90 -4.98 -1.60
N LEU A 60 -17.53 -6.02 -1.09
CA LEU A 60 -18.36 -6.91 -1.91
C LEU A 60 -19.58 -6.11 -2.42
N GLY A 61 -19.80 -6.14 -3.73
CA GLY A 61 -20.90 -5.41 -4.38
C GLY A 61 -20.55 -4.01 -4.92
N GLU A 62 -19.38 -3.45 -4.58
CA GLU A 62 -18.92 -2.19 -5.17
C GLU A 62 -18.39 -2.43 -6.59
N SER A 63 -18.74 -1.58 -7.54
CA SER A 63 -18.08 -1.54 -8.86
C SER A 63 -16.67 -0.98 -8.72
N CYS A 64 -15.81 -1.29 -9.69
CA CYS A 64 -14.56 -0.56 -9.86
C CYS A 64 -14.82 0.80 -10.51
#